data_AF-A0A2M6WSE9-F1
#
_entry.id   AF-A0A2M6WSE9-F1
#
_cell.length_a   1.000
_cell.length_b   1.000
_cell.length_c   1.000
_cell.angle_alpha   90.00
_cell.angle_beta   90.00
_cell.angle_gamma   90.00
#
_symmetry.space_group_name_H-M   'P 1'
#
loop_
_entity.id
_entity.type
_entity.pdbx_description
1 polymer ?
#
loop_
_entity_poly.entity_id
_entity_poly.type
_entity_poly.pdbx_seq_one_letter_code
_entity_poly.pdbx_strand_id
1 'polypeptide(L)'
;MNRLQKFNKAFTLLEVVITVFLLSVLVVGVVVLINPPRQFAKSRNFVRLSDITAINKALNQYALEHNGQYPTGLTYQLKEICKEGVSATQCASSNLVDLSVLSVNQKYLPRLPFDPLSINPYGTGYWIIKLSGRQVALEAPLSELGEFISTQDIGTCQAECANKACGSSDGCGGVCADNACVADLVNIAISGSPSNYSFASSVYDYPGLLTSSSISSVTITPTGTGVITVDGQSVLSDTASPPITLDFGLEQIIQVKVSDVGQASKTYTIKIKRSSLDFYGLGGIISYSGDYTIHTFKSSGIFSAIGQGRIDFLIVAGGGAGGFGSGGGGGAGGFIHVVNSSITSGDKIVTVGMGGTGNVFYGDGQNSNFLNYTAVGGGGGGPNYLVGRFGGSGGGSGYSNYGMSSSVIGQGSDGGMGNPLYNRGGGGGGGKQRGESSSSGGSGGKGIASYMTGQLVLYCGGGGGGSFKTTTPGVGGDGGGGNGGKGTKGFSATPNTGGGGGGGGVDGRTSFDGGDGGSGIVTIKYLTPK
;
A
#
# COMPACT_ATOMS: atom_id res chain seq x y z
N MET A 1 -45.91 11.20 -84.38
CA MET A 1 -44.99 12.05 -83.60
C MET A 1 -45.16 11.73 -82.13
N ASN A 2 -44.17 11.09 -81.49
CA ASN A 2 -43.95 11.19 -80.05
C ASN A 2 -42.49 10.82 -79.76
N ARG A 3 -41.71 11.85 -79.45
CA ARG A 3 -40.26 11.81 -79.24
C ARG A 3 -40.02 11.27 -77.83
N LEU A 4 -39.55 10.02 -77.70
CA LEU A 4 -39.06 9.49 -76.43
C LEU A 4 -37.73 10.16 -76.08
N GLN A 5 -37.75 11.09 -75.12
CA GLN A 5 -36.55 11.70 -74.56
C GLN A 5 -35.79 10.64 -73.73
N LYS A 6 -34.60 10.28 -74.20
CA LYS A 6 -33.66 9.37 -73.56
C LYS A 6 -32.95 10.12 -72.42
N PHE A 7 -33.38 9.93 -71.17
CA PHE A 7 -32.66 10.42 -69.99
C PHE A 7 -31.42 9.54 -69.75
N ASN A 8 -30.32 9.82 -70.45
CA ASN A 8 -29.02 9.34 -70.00
C ASN A 8 -28.56 10.25 -68.85
N LYS A 9 -29.03 9.96 -67.63
CA LYS A 9 -28.42 10.53 -66.42
C LYS A 9 -27.01 9.96 -66.31
N ALA A 10 -26.02 10.72 -66.74
CA ALA A 10 -24.62 10.41 -66.48
C ALA A 10 -24.38 10.53 -64.97
N PHE A 11 -23.70 9.53 -64.39
CA PHE A 11 -23.38 9.49 -62.97
C PHE A 11 -22.59 10.75 -62.58
N THR A 12 -23.01 11.37 -61.48
CA THR A 12 -22.29 12.53 -60.94
C THR A 12 -20.98 12.07 -60.30
N LEU A 13 -19.96 12.92 -60.34
CA LEU A 13 -18.68 12.63 -59.70
C LEU A 13 -18.84 12.34 -58.19
N LEU A 14 -19.86 12.94 -57.57
CA LEU A 14 -20.25 12.70 -56.18
C LEU A 14 -20.76 11.27 -55.93
N GLU A 15 -21.61 10.73 -56.79
CA GLU A 15 -22.10 9.34 -56.66
C GLU A 15 -20.97 8.32 -56.76
N VAL A 16 -20.01 8.54 -57.67
CA VAL A 16 -18.86 7.63 -57.82
C VAL A 16 -17.95 7.70 -56.59
N VAL A 17 -17.71 8.88 -56.03
CA VAL A 17 -16.88 9.02 -54.82
C VAL A 17 -17.54 8.38 -53.61
N ILE A 18 -18.84 8.59 -53.39
CA ILE A 18 -19.57 8.00 -52.27
C ILE A 18 -19.62 6.48 -52.38
N THR A 19 -19.85 5.94 -53.58
CA THR A 19 -19.90 4.47 -53.78
C THR A 19 -18.54 3.81 -53.59
N VAL A 20 -17.44 4.39 -54.08
CA VAL A 20 -16.09 3.87 -53.84
C VAL A 20 -15.70 3.98 -52.37
N PHE A 21 -16.09 5.07 -51.70
CA PHE A 21 -15.90 5.21 -50.25
C PHE A 21 -16.64 4.12 -49.47
N LEU A 22 -17.94 3.93 -49.73
CA LEU A 22 -18.74 2.91 -49.07
C LEU A 22 -18.24 1.48 -49.38
N LEU A 23 -17.82 1.21 -50.61
CA LEU A 23 -17.20 -0.07 -50.98
C LEU A 23 -15.89 -0.30 -50.23
N SER A 24 -15.04 0.71 -50.07
CA SER A 24 -13.78 0.57 -49.34
C SER A 24 -14.00 0.24 -47.85
N VAL A 25 -14.96 0.91 -47.21
CA VAL A 25 -15.33 0.65 -45.80
C VAL A 25 -15.92 -0.75 -45.66
N LEU A 26 -16.77 -1.16 -46.59
CA LEU A 26 -17.37 -2.50 -46.58
C LEU A 26 -16.30 -3.60 -46.76
N VAL A 27 -15.36 -3.43 -47.69
CA VAL A 27 -14.27 -4.41 -47.92
C VAL A 27 -13.36 -4.52 -46.70
N VAL A 28 -12.97 -3.40 -46.08
CA VAL A 28 -12.17 -3.41 -44.84
C VAL A 28 -12.93 -4.10 -43.71
N GLY A 29 -14.23 -3.81 -43.56
CA GLY A 29 -15.09 -4.46 -42.57
C GLY A 29 -15.15 -5.98 -42.76
N VAL A 30 -15.35 -6.45 -44.00
CA VAL A 30 -15.41 -7.88 -44.34
C VAL A 30 -14.07 -8.59 -44.10
N VAL A 31 -12.94 -7.97 -44.43
CA VAL A 31 -11.61 -8.57 -44.19
C VAL A 31 -11.32 -8.75 -42.70
N VAL A 32 -11.70 -7.77 -41.86
CA VAL A 32 -11.58 -7.88 -40.40
C VAL A 32 -12.50 -8.98 -39.85
N LEU A 33 -13.71 -9.10 -40.38
CA LEU A 33 -14.70 -10.11 -39.96
C LEU A 33 -14.28 -11.54 -40.34
N ILE A 34 -13.72 -11.74 -41.53
CA ILE A 34 -13.31 -13.06 -42.01
C ILE A 34 -12.00 -13.52 -41.37
N ASN A 35 -11.09 -12.58 -41.05
CA ASN A 35 -9.74 -12.86 -40.57
C ASN A 35 -9.05 -13.95 -41.42
N PRO A 36 -8.67 -13.64 -42.68
CA PRO A 36 -8.14 -14.62 -43.63
C PRO A 36 -7.00 -15.49 -43.07
N PRO A 37 -6.02 -14.96 -42.30
CA PRO A 37 -4.98 -15.78 -41.66
C PRO A 37 -5.55 -16.93 -40.81
N ARG A 38 -6.62 -16.68 -40.04
CA ARG A 38 -7.27 -17.68 -39.20
C ARG A 38 -7.97 -18.75 -40.04
N GLN A 39 -8.58 -18.38 -41.17
CA GLN A 39 -9.23 -19.34 -42.08
C GLN A 39 -8.22 -20.23 -42.79
N PHE A 40 -7.09 -19.67 -43.22
CA PHE A 40 -6.00 -20.45 -43.80
C PHE A 40 -5.38 -21.41 -42.77
N ALA A 41 -5.22 -20.98 -41.51
CA ALA A 41 -4.74 -21.83 -40.42
C ALA A 41 -5.69 -23.01 -40.17
N LYS A 42 -7.01 -22.78 -40.14
CA LYS A 42 -8.02 -23.86 -40.03
C LYS A 42 -7.94 -24.83 -41.20
N SER A 43 -7.81 -24.34 -42.43
CA SER A 43 -7.67 -25.19 -43.60
C SER A 43 -6.42 -26.06 -43.54
N ARG A 44 -5.29 -25.53 -43.06
CA ARG A 44 -4.06 -26.30 -42.87
C ARG A 44 -4.19 -27.32 -41.75
N ASN A 45 -4.83 -26.97 -40.63
CA ASN A 45 -5.13 -27.92 -39.55
C ASN A 45 -6.01 -29.08 -40.03
N PHE A 46 -6.99 -28.83 -40.91
CA PHE A 46 -7.79 -29.89 -41.52
C PHE A 46 -6.95 -30.82 -42.40
N VAL A 47 -5.99 -30.28 -43.16
CA VAL A 47 -5.03 -31.09 -43.94
C VAL A 47 -4.16 -31.93 -43.01
N ARG A 48 -3.64 -31.37 -41.91
CA ARG A 48 -2.85 -32.11 -40.90
C ARG A 48 -3.62 -33.29 -40.33
N LEU A 49 -4.87 -33.08 -39.94
CA LEU A 49 -5.74 -34.16 -39.43
C LEU A 49 -5.95 -35.25 -40.48
N SER A 50 -6.20 -34.86 -41.73
CA SER A 50 -6.33 -35.81 -42.85
C SER A 50 -5.05 -36.62 -43.05
N ASP A 51 -3.88 -35.97 -43.01
CA ASP A 51 -2.57 -36.58 -43.21
C ASP A 51 -2.24 -37.62 -42.13
N ILE A 52 -2.32 -37.23 -40.85
CA ILE A 52 -2.03 -38.17 -39.75
C ILE A 52 -3.04 -39.32 -39.72
N THR A 53 -4.30 -39.08 -40.09
CA THR A 53 -5.33 -40.12 -40.19
C THR A 53 -5.02 -41.09 -41.34
N ALA A 54 -4.52 -40.60 -42.47
CA ALA A 54 -4.09 -41.44 -43.57
C ALA A 54 -2.91 -42.34 -43.16
N ILE A 55 -1.91 -41.78 -42.47
CA ILE A 55 -0.77 -42.56 -41.97
C ILE A 55 -1.23 -43.61 -40.95
N ASN A 56 -2.14 -43.27 -40.03
CA ASN A 56 -2.68 -44.23 -39.05
C ASN A 56 -3.41 -45.39 -39.74
N LYS A 57 -4.25 -45.10 -40.74
CA LYS A 57 -4.93 -46.15 -41.52
C LYS A 57 -3.94 -47.06 -42.23
N ALA A 58 -2.90 -46.50 -42.85
CA ALA A 58 -1.86 -47.26 -43.52
C ALA A 58 -1.07 -48.16 -42.55
N LEU A 59 -0.74 -47.65 -41.37
CA LEU A 59 -0.07 -48.42 -40.31
C LEU A 59 -0.93 -49.58 -39.82
N ASN A 60 -2.22 -49.35 -39.59
CA ASN A 60 -3.14 -50.39 -39.16
C ASN A 60 -3.33 -51.45 -40.25
N GLN A 61 -3.39 -51.05 -41.52
CA GLN A 61 -3.44 -51.99 -42.65
C GLN A 61 -2.13 -52.79 -42.78
N TYR A 62 -0.98 -52.15 -42.63
CA TYR A 62 0.32 -52.84 -42.60
C TYR A 62 0.37 -53.88 -41.47
N ALA A 63 -0.08 -53.51 -40.26
CA ALA A 63 -0.10 -54.40 -39.11
C ALA A 63 -1.02 -55.61 -39.33
N LEU A 64 -2.17 -55.44 -39.99
CA LEU A 64 -3.06 -56.56 -40.34
C LEU A 64 -2.37 -57.59 -41.24
N GLU A 65 -1.52 -57.15 -42.17
CA GLU A 65 -0.80 -58.04 -43.08
C GLU A 65 0.49 -58.64 -42.46
N HIS A 66 0.98 -58.08 -41.35
CA HIS A 66 2.23 -58.48 -40.70
C HIS A 66 2.00 -59.00 -39.27
N ASN A 67 0.97 -59.84 -39.07
CA ASN A 67 0.66 -60.51 -37.79
C ASN A 67 0.54 -59.55 -36.58
N GLY A 68 0.05 -58.34 -36.82
CA GLY A 68 -0.12 -57.29 -35.82
C GLY A 68 1.16 -56.53 -35.46
N GLN A 69 2.23 -56.65 -36.25
CA GLN A 69 3.48 -55.91 -36.07
C GLN A 69 3.51 -54.66 -36.95
N TYR A 70 3.89 -53.53 -36.37
CA TYR A 70 4.16 -52.29 -37.10
C TYR A 70 5.61 -52.27 -37.65
N PRO A 71 5.95 -51.36 -38.58
CA PRO A 71 7.32 -51.18 -39.08
C PRO A 71 8.35 -51.02 -37.95
N THR A 72 9.57 -51.47 -38.21
CA THR A 72 10.68 -51.39 -37.25
C THR A 72 11.08 -49.94 -36.98
N GLY A 73 11.62 -49.65 -35.80
CA GLY A 73 12.06 -48.29 -35.41
C GLY A 73 11.04 -47.48 -34.61
N LEU A 74 9.80 -47.97 -34.48
CA LEU A 74 8.80 -47.37 -33.57
C LEU A 74 9.14 -47.62 -32.11
N THR A 75 9.16 -46.54 -31.33
CA THR A 75 9.45 -46.55 -29.89
C THR A 75 8.24 -46.12 -29.07
N TYR A 76 8.25 -46.41 -27.76
CA TYR A 76 7.33 -45.84 -26.77
C TYR A 76 7.66 -44.38 -26.40
N GLN A 77 8.45 -43.71 -27.26
CA GLN A 77 8.78 -42.29 -27.16
C GLN A 77 8.33 -41.63 -28.47
N LEU A 78 7.81 -40.41 -28.33
CA LEU A 78 7.38 -39.61 -29.46
C LEU A 78 8.58 -39.25 -30.34
N LYS A 79 8.51 -39.59 -31.63
CA LYS A 79 9.55 -39.29 -32.61
C LYS A 79 8.94 -38.79 -33.91
N GLU A 80 9.63 -37.86 -34.56
CA GLU A 80 9.23 -37.35 -35.87
C GLU A 80 9.48 -38.41 -36.98
N ILE A 81 8.60 -38.44 -37.98
CA ILE A 81 8.64 -39.35 -39.12
C ILE A 81 9.56 -38.78 -40.22
N CYS A 82 10.42 -39.62 -40.79
CA CYS A 82 11.30 -39.26 -41.90
C CYS A 82 10.57 -38.94 -43.20
N LYS A 83 11.07 -37.94 -43.93
CA LYS A 83 10.64 -37.62 -45.29
C LYS A 83 10.99 -38.73 -46.27
N GLU A 84 10.14 -38.91 -47.26
CA GLU A 84 10.36 -39.82 -48.36
C GLU A 84 11.62 -39.41 -49.16
N GLY A 85 12.48 -40.38 -49.48
CA GLY A 85 13.76 -40.15 -50.17
C GLY A 85 14.98 -39.91 -49.25
N VAL A 86 14.79 -39.79 -47.93
CA VAL A 86 15.89 -39.80 -46.95
C VAL A 86 16.39 -41.24 -46.77
N SER A 87 17.71 -41.46 -46.79
CA SER A 87 18.27 -42.80 -46.56
C SER A 87 18.04 -43.28 -45.13
N ALA A 88 17.84 -44.59 -44.92
CA ALA A 88 17.61 -45.16 -43.60
C ALA A 88 18.71 -44.79 -42.58
N THR A 89 19.97 -44.69 -43.03
CA THR A 89 21.11 -44.27 -42.20
C THR A 89 20.98 -42.81 -41.76
N GLN A 90 20.57 -41.91 -42.65
CA GLN A 90 20.37 -40.48 -42.34
C GLN A 90 19.14 -40.26 -41.45
N CYS A 91 18.09 -41.07 -41.66
CA CYS A 91 16.90 -41.08 -40.82
C CYS A 91 17.24 -41.46 -39.37
N ALA A 92 18.00 -42.55 -39.20
CA ALA A 92 18.44 -43.01 -37.89
C ALA A 92 19.41 -42.04 -37.20
N SER A 93 20.38 -41.45 -37.92
CA SER A 93 21.32 -40.48 -37.36
C SER A 93 20.66 -39.17 -36.92
N SER A 94 19.52 -38.84 -37.52
CA SER A 94 18.70 -37.68 -37.13
C SER A 94 17.70 -38.00 -36.01
N ASN A 95 17.74 -39.21 -35.43
CA ASN A 95 16.83 -39.70 -34.40
C ASN A 95 15.34 -39.69 -34.82
N LEU A 96 15.07 -39.94 -36.09
CA LEU A 96 13.73 -39.99 -36.67
C LEU A 96 13.27 -41.44 -36.91
N VAL A 97 11.98 -41.62 -37.23
CA VAL A 97 11.39 -42.94 -37.56
C VAL A 97 11.21 -43.09 -39.06
N ASP A 98 11.76 -44.18 -39.61
CA ASP A 98 11.60 -44.52 -41.03
C ASP A 98 10.29 -45.30 -41.25
N LEU A 99 9.34 -44.67 -41.96
CA LEU A 99 8.08 -45.29 -42.38
C LEU A 99 7.96 -45.42 -43.90
N SER A 100 9.08 -45.33 -44.63
CA SER A 100 9.10 -45.41 -46.11
C SER A 100 8.46 -46.70 -46.64
N VAL A 101 8.47 -47.79 -45.86
CA VAL A 101 7.79 -49.05 -46.19
C VAL A 101 6.29 -48.89 -46.49
N LEU A 102 5.64 -47.85 -45.96
CA LEU A 102 4.22 -47.60 -46.17
C LEU A 102 3.89 -47.05 -47.57
N SER A 103 4.86 -46.39 -48.23
CA SER A 103 4.68 -45.83 -49.59
C SER A 103 5.31 -46.68 -50.70
N VAL A 104 6.03 -47.77 -50.37
CA VAL A 104 6.62 -48.68 -51.37
C VAL A 104 5.52 -49.25 -52.28
N ASN A 105 5.72 -49.09 -53.59
CA ASN A 105 4.78 -49.50 -54.64
C ASN A 105 3.34 -48.94 -54.47
N GLN A 106 3.19 -47.84 -53.72
CA GLN A 106 1.90 -47.21 -53.42
C GLN A 106 0.87 -48.13 -52.75
N LYS A 107 1.33 -49.15 -52.02
CA LYS A 107 0.47 -50.20 -51.47
C LYS A 107 -0.45 -49.72 -50.35
N TYR A 108 0.07 -48.97 -49.37
CA TYR A 108 -0.71 -48.47 -48.22
C TYR A 108 -0.91 -46.95 -48.27
N LEU A 109 0.05 -46.21 -48.82
CA LEU A 109 -0.03 -44.78 -49.11
C LEU A 109 0.55 -44.48 -50.50
N PRO A 110 0.00 -43.50 -51.24
CA PRO A 110 0.60 -43.07 -52.51
C PRO A 110 1.94 -42.34 -52.33
N ARG A 111 2.13 -41.66 -51.18
CA ARG A 111 3.37 -41.02 -50.72
C ARG A 111 3.26 -40.73 -49.22
N LEU A 112 4.38 -40.50 -48.53
CA LEU A 112 4.32 -40.02 -47.14
C LEU A 112 3.95 -38.53 -47.09
N PRO A 113 2.84 -38.15 -46.41
CA PRO A 113 2.49 -36.74 -46.22
C PRO A 113 3.53 -36.00 -45.38
N PHE A 114 3.65 -34.69 -45.57
CA PHE A 114 4.47 -33.82 -44.74
C PHE A 114 3.75 -32.49 -44.48
N ASP A 115 4.00 -31.91 -43.31
CA ASP A 115 3.44 -30.63 -42.92
C ASP A 115 4.01 -29.50 -43.79
N PRO A 116 3.16 -28.66 -44.42
CA PRO A 116 3.61 -27.53 -45.24
C PRO A 116 4.50 -26.52 -44.52
N LEU A 117 4.45 -26.46 -43.18
CA LEU A 117 5.27 -25.59 -42.35
C LEU A 117 6.50 -26.29 -41.76
N SER A 118 6.72 -27.58 -42.06
CA SER A 118 7.89 -28.29 -41.57
C SER A 118 9.17 -27.74 -42.21
N ILE A 119 10.04 -27.20 -41.35
CA ILE A 119 11.37 -26.70 -41.73
C ILE A 119 12.48 -27.76 -41.55
N ASN A 120 12.16 -28.93 -41.00
CA ASN A 120 13.14 -30.00 -40.83
C ASN A 120 13.49 -30.59 -42.21
N PRO A 121 14.76 -30.54 -42.66
CA PRO A 121 15.14 -31.05 -43.98
C PRO A 121 14.94 -32.57 -44.12
N TYR A 122 14.94 -33.31 -43.01
CA TYR A 122 14.82 -34.78 -42.99
C TYR A 122 13.49 -35.29 -42.43
N GLY A 123 12.75 -34.45 -41.71
CA GLY A 123 11.50 -34.79 -41.03
C GLY A 123 10.25 -34.26 -41.72
N THR A 124 9.14 -34.99 -41.59
CA THR A 124 7.84 -34.63 -42.18
C THR A 124 7.08 -33.57 -41.39
N GLY A 125 7.47 -33.26 -40.16
CA GLY A 125 6.68 -32.44 -39.23
C GLY A 125 5.60 -33.22 -38.47
N TYR A 126 5.34 -34.49 -38.84
CA TYR A 126 4.41 -35.39 -38.14
C TYR A 126 5.19 -36.34 -37.23
N TRP A 127 4.62 -36.61 -36.06
CA TRP A 127 5.25 -37.40 -35.02
C TRP A 127 4.44 -38.65 -34.74
N ILE A 128 5.11 -39.69 -34.26
CA ILE A 128 4.51 -40.99 -33.97
C ILE A 128 5.07 -41.58 -32.68
N ILE A 129 4.20 -42.31 -31.98
CA ILE A 129 4.55 -43.09 -30.80
C ILE A 129 3.83 -44.44 -30.85
N LYS A 130 4.50 -45.47 -30.38
CA LYS A 130 3.90 -46.78 -30.12
C LYS A 130 3.25 -46.77 -28.74
N LEU A 131 1.99 -47.20 -28.67
CA LEU A 131 1.25 -47.34 -27.42
C LEU A 131 1.28 -48.78 -26.90
N SER A 132 0.84 -48.97 -25.66
CA SER A 132 0.61 -50.30 -25.07
C SER A 132 -0.58 -50.98 -25.76
N GLY A 133 -0.50 -52.29 -25.98
CA GLY A 133 -1.41 -52.95 -26.94
C GLY A 133 -0.99 -52.65 -28.38
N ARG A 134 -1.49 -53.38 -29.37
CA ARG A 134 -1.08 -53.23 -30.78
C ARG A 134 -1.65 -51.93 -31.40
N GLN A 135 -1.27 -50.77 -30.87
CA GLN A 135 -1.77 -49.45 -31.24
C GLN A 135 -0.62 -48.46 -31.43
N VAL A 136 -0.84 -47.48 -32.29
CA VAL A 136 0.03 -46.33 -32.53
C VAL A 136 -0.80 -45.07 -32.54
N ALA A 137 -0.15 -43.96 -32.19
CA ALA A 137 -0.77 -42.66 -32.25
C ALA A 137 0.16 -41.64 -32.91
N LEU A 138 -0.43 -40.72 -33.67
CA LEU A 138 0.28 -39.71 -34.43
C LEU A 138 -0.11 -38.31 -33.98
N GLU A 139 0.84 -37.39 -34.04
CA GLU A 139 0.65 -35.99 -33.68
C GLU A 139 1.11 -35.05 -34.80
N ALA A 140 0.44 -33.91 -34.92
CA ALA A 140 0.85 -32.79 -35.76
C ALA A 140 1.18 -31.57 -34.88
N PRO A 141 2.41 -31.48 -34.30
CA PRO A 141 2.78 -30.43 -33.34
C PRO A 141 2.88 -29.02 -33.94
N LEU A 142 2.90 -28.91 -35.27
CA LEU A 142 2.89 -27.63 -35.99
C LEU A 142 1.46 -27.12 -36.24
N SER A 143 0.46 -27.68 -35.56
CA SER A 143 -0.92 -27.19 -35.58
C SER A 143 -0.99 -25.72 -35.15
N GLU A 144 -1.81 -24.97 -35.87
CA GLU A 144 -1.96 -23.53 -35.65
C GLU A 144 -3.14 -23.24 -34.72
N LEU A 145 -3.27 -21.99 -34.26
CA LEU A 145 -4.36 -21.53 -33.38
C LEU A 145 -4.39 -22.18 -31.99
N GLY A 146 -3.30 -22.82 -31.56
CA GLY A 146 -3.21 -23.50 -30.27
C GLY A 146 -4.01 -24.80 -30.20
N GLU A 147 -4.48 -25.33 -31.33
CA GLU A 147 -5.16 -26.61 -31.41
C GLU A 147 -4.15 -27.76 -31.28
N PHE A 148 -4.50 -28.83 -30.57
CA PHE A 148 -3.73 -30.07 -30.55
C PHE A 148 -4.39 -31.08 -31.50
N ILE A 149 -3.64 -31.62 -32.47
CA ILE A 149 -4.17 -32.52 -33.50
C ILE A 149 -3.46 -33.87 -33.38
N SER A 150 -4.22 -34.90 -32.99
CA SER A 150 -3.74 -36.28 -32.87
C SER A 150 -4.77 -37.31 -33.32
N THR A 151 -4.32 -38.50 -33.71
CA THR A 151 -5.21 -39.61 -34.14
C THR A 151 -5.81 -40.41 -32.99
N GLN A 152 -5.22 -40.32 -31.81
CA GLN A 152 -5.70 -40.91 -30.55
C GLN A 152 -5.21 -40.01 -29.42
N ASP A 153 -5.98 -39.83 -28.35
CA ASP A 153 -5.51 -39.06 -27.20
C ASP A 153 -4.31 -39.77 -26.56
N ILE A 154 -3.10 -39.26 -26.82
CA ILE A 154 -1.83 -39.83 -26.35
C ILE A 154 -1.53 -39.44 -24.91
N GLY A 155 -2.57 -39.14 -24.12
CA GLY A 155 -2.42 -38.78 -22.70
C GLY A 155 -1.31 -37.75 -22.48
N THR A 156 -1.23 -36.71 -23.32
CA THR A 156 -0.56 -35.50 -22.91
C THR A 156 -1.47 -34.86 -21.87
N CYS A 157 -0.97 -34.53 -20.69
CA CYS A 157 -1.71 -33.71 -19.74
C CYS A 157 -2.00 -32.37 -20.43
N GLN A 158 -3.15 -32.26 -21.10
CA GLN A 158 -3.63 -31.00 -21.60
C GLN A 158 -3.84 -30.08 -20.39
N ALA A 159 -3.45 -28.82 -20.54
CA ALA A 159 -3.76 -27.76 -19.57
C ALA A 159 -5.28 -27.62 -19.30
N GLU A 160 -6.11 -28.21 -20.16
CA GLU A 160 -7.57 -28.26 -20.05
C GLU A 160 -8.08 -29.30 -19.02
N CYS A 161 -7.21 -30.17 -18.50
CA CYS A 161 -7.54 -31.14 -17.44
C CYS A 161 -7.22 -30.64 -16.02
N ALA A 162 -6.79 -29.39 -15.86
CA ALA A 162 -6.63 -28.80 -14.54
C ALA A 162 -7.98 -28.78 -13.80
N ASN A 163 -8.06 -29.47 -12.67
CA ASN A 163 -9.19 -29.57 -11.73
C ASN A 163 -10.27 -30.65 -11.99
N LYS A 164 -10.06 -31.64 -12.86
CA LYS A 164 -10.99 -32.80 -12.96
C LYS A 164 -10.48 -34.03 -12.21
N ALA A 165 -11.37 -34.68 -11.46
CA ALA A 165 -11.09 -35.94 -10.77
C ALA A 165 -11.05 -37.11 -11.77
N CYS A 166 -10.09 -38.03 -11.59
CA CYS A 166 -9.98 -39.23 -12.40
C CYS A 166 -11.26 -40.08 -12.31
N GLY A 167 -11.89 -40.39 -13.45
CA GLY A 167 -13.00 -41.35 -13.55
C GLY A 167 -14.35 -40.81 -14.03
N SER A 168 -14.46 -39.55 -14.47
CA SER A 168 -15.70 -39.06 -15.07
C SER A 168 -15.83 -39.52 -16.53
N SER A 169 -17.02 -39.97 -16.93
CA SER A 169 -17.35 -40.52 -18.26
C SER A 169 -17.44 -39.43 -19.36
N ASP A 170 -16.61 -38.40 -19.25
CA ASP A 170 -16.68 -37.16 -20.04
C ASP A 170 -15.78 -37.19 -21.29
N GLY A 171 -15.14 -38.33 -21.57
CA GLY A 171 -14.20 -38.49 -22.70
C GLY A 171 -12.72 -38.43 -22.34
N CYS A 172 -12.33 -38.27 -21.08
CA CYS A 172 -10.93 -38.43 -20.63
C CYS A 172 -10.64 -39.91 -20.29
N GLY A 173 -10.63 -40.77 -21.30
CA GLY A 173 -10.46 -42.22 -21.15
C GLY A 173 -9.02 -42.68 -21.37
N GLY A 174 -8.19 -42.68 -20.31
CA GLY A 174 -6.86 -43.29 -20.36
C GLY A 174 -6.38 -43.66 -18.96
N VAL A 175 -5.94 -44.91 -18.80
CA VAL A 175 -5.38 -45.44 -17.54
C VAL A 175 -4.06 -44.72 -17.28
N CYS A 176 -3.99 -43.87 -16.26
CA CYS A 176 -2.74 -43.30 -15.80
C CYS A 176 -1.82 -44.42 -15.33
N ALA A 177 -0.60 -44.51 -15.86
CA ALA A 177 0.45 -45.24 -15.18
C ALA A 177 0.70 -44.52 -13.85
N ASP A 178 0.59 -45.26 -12.74
CA ASP A 178 0.53 -44.77 -11.37
C ASP A 178 1.75 -43.95 -10.87
N ASN A 179 2.70 -43.52 -11.72
CA ASN A 179 4.02 -43.00 -11.30
C ASN A 179 4.56 -41.76 -12.05
N ALA A 180 3.76 -41.00 -12.81
CA ALA A 180 4.28 -39.87 -13.61
C ALA A 180 4.46 -38.53 -12.86
N CYS A 181 3.84 -38.37 -11.69
CA CYS A 181 3.90 -37.15 -10.88
C CYS A 181 3.90 -37.50 -9.40
N VAL A 182 4.59 -36.69 -8.60
CA VAL A 182 4.59 -36.90 -7.14
C VAL A 182 3.17 -36.82 -6.59
N ALA A 183 2.89 -37.67 -5.62
CA ALA A 183 1.61 -37.64 -4.90
C ALA A 183 1.34 -36.24 -4.35
N ASP A 184 0.08 -35.84 -4.34
CA ASP A 184 -0.33 -34.60 -3.68
C ASP A 184 -0.05 -34.68 -2.18
N LEU A 185 0.16 -33.53 -1.55
CA LEU A 185 0.14 -33.46 -0.10
C LEU A 185 -1.24 -33.86 0.40
N VAL A 186 -1.26 -34.58 1.52
CA VAL A 186 -2.47 -35.00 2.22
C VAL A 186 -2.99 -33.87 3.11
N ASN A 187 -2.09 -33.01 3.60
CA ASN A 187 -2.45 -31.84 4.39
C ASN A 187 -1.36 -30.76 4.32
N ILE A 188 -1.75 -29.52 4.56
CA ILE A 188 -0.86 -28.45 5.00
C ILE A 188 -1.54 -27.76 6.19
N ALA A 189 -0.98 -27.88 7.39
CA ALA A 189 -1.44 -27.11 8.54
C ALA A 189 -0.63 -25.81 8.67
N ILE A 190 -1.32 -24.69 8.86
CA ILE A 190 -0.71 -23.36 9.04
C ILE A 190 -0.99 -22.91 10.47
N SER A 191 0.05 -22.62 11.25
CA SER A 191 -0.14 -22.06 12.60
C SER A 191 -0.71 -20.64 12.57
N GLY A 192 -1.30 -20.19 13.67
CA GLY A 192 -1.99 -18.90 13.71
C GLY A 192 -3.38 -18.89 13.06
N SER A 193 -3.85 -20.03 12.54
CA SER A 193 -5.22 -20.25 12.04
C SER A 193 -5.73 -19.14 11.11
N PRO A 194 -5.09 -18.92 9.94
CA PRO A 194 -5.55 -17.93 8.99
C PRO A 194 -7.01 -18.17 8.58
N SER A 195 -7.77 -17.09 8.48
CA SER A 195 -9.09 -17.11 7.87
C SER A 195 -9.01 -17.39 6.36
N ASN A 196 -10.11 -17.89 5.79
CA ASN A 196 -10.23 -18.28 4.38
C ASN A 196 -9.30 -19.43 3.96
N TYR A 197 -8.79 -20.21 4.90
CA TYR A 197 -7.99 -21.38 4.62
C TYR A 197 -8.76 -22.68 4.84
N SER A 198 -8.85 -23.50 3.80
CA SER A 198 -9.28 -24.89 3.87
C SER A 198 -8.40 -25.68 2.90
N PHE A 199 -7.67 -26.66 3.41
CA PHE A 199 -6.78 -27.46 2.57
C PHE A 199 -7.58 -28.36 1.62
N ALA A 200 -7.11 -28.47 0.38
CA ALA A 200 -7.52 -29.49 -0.58
C ALA A 200 -6.29 -29.97 -1.35
N SER A 201 -6.10 -31.28 -1.45
CA SER A 201 -4.90 -31.89 -2.04
C SER A 201 -4.63 -31.46 -3.49
N SER A 202 -5.68 -31.18 -4.25
CA SER A 202 -5.63 -30.74 -5.65
C SER A 202 -5.55 -29.22 -5.85
N VAL A 203 -5.54 -28.41 -4.77
CA VAL A 203 -5.46 -26.94 -4.86
C VAL A 203 -4.04 -26.48 -4.58
N TYR A 204 -3.43 -25.83 -5.58
CA TYR A 204 -2.01 -25.43 -5.54
C TYR A 204 -1.76 -23.92 -5.35
N ASP A 205 -2.79 -23.08 -5.34
CA ASP A 205 -2.68 -21.64 -5.03
C ASP A 205 -3.75 -21.26 -4.01
N TYR A 206 -3.32 -20.69 -2.89
CA TYR A 206 -4.15 -20.24 -1.78
C TYR A 206 -4.01 -18.73 -1.62
N PRO A 207 -4.84 -17.93 -2.34
CA PRO A 207 -4.80 -16.48 -2.27
C PRO A 207 -5.55 -15.93 -1.05
N GLY A 208 -5.10 -14.77 -0.55
CA GLY A 208 -5.92 -13.93 0.34
C GLY A 208 -6.15 -14.49 1.75
N LEU A 209 -5.25 -15.30 2.27
CA LEU A 209 -5.31 -15.75 3.66
C LEU A 209 -5.00 -14.58 4.60
N LEU A 210 -5.76 -14.47 5.70
CA LEU A 210 -5.57 -13.40 6.68
C LEU A 210 -5.36 -13.97 8.08
N THR A 211 -4.27 -13.57 8.75
CA THR A 211 -4.00 -13.89 10.15
C THR A 211 -4.25 -12.69 11.07
N SER A 212 -4.49 -12.97 12.34
CA SER A 212 -4.59 -11.94 13.39
C SER A 212 -3.31 -11.09 13.45
N SER A 213 -3.47 -9.81 13.78
CA SER A 213 -2.36 -8.89 14.02
C SER A 213 -1.40 -9.34 15.14
N SER A 214 -1.84 -10.22 16.05
CA SER A 214 -1.00 -10.82 17.10
C SER A 214 -0.04 -11.91 16.60
N ILE A 215 -0.22 -12.44 15.39
CA ILE A 215 0.60 -13.53 14.84
C ILE A 215 1.76 -12.94 14.02
N SER A 216 2.95 -12.80 14.63
CA SER A 216 4.13 -12.22 13.98
C SER A 216 4.90 -13.16 13.08
N SER A 217 4.64 -14.45 13.19
CA SER A 217 5.20 -15.48 12.33
C SER A 217 4.25 -16.66 12.27
N VAL A 218 4.35 -17.42 11.18
CA VAL A 218 3.64 -18.70 11.00
C VAL A 218 4.64 -19.81 10.76
N THR A 219 4.22 -21.03 11.02
CA THR A 219 4.91 -22.27 10.68
C THR A 219 4.02 -23.09 9.79
N ILE A 220 4.63 -23.84 8.86
CA ILE A 220 3.94 -24.71 7.92
C ILE A 220 4.25 -26.15 8.28
N THR A 221 3.21 -26.96 8.49
CA THR A 221 3.32 -28.39 8.79
C THR A 221 2.68 -29.18 7.64
N PRO A 222 3.45 -29.55 6.61
CA PRO A 222 2.95 -30.34 5.48
C PRO A 222 2.89 -31.83 5.83
N THR A 223 1.91 -32.55 5.27
CA THR A 223 1.76 -34.01 5.40
C THR A 223 1.75 -34.62 4.02
N GLY A 224 2.62 -35.59 3.75
CA GLY A 224 2.67 -36.27 2.45
C GLY A 224 3.92 -37.12 2.27
N THR A 225 4.04 -37.72 1.09
CA THR A 225 5.17 -38.58 0.71
C THR A 225 6.13 -37.85 -0.23
N GLY A 226 7.39 -38.26 -0.22
CA GLY A 226 8.46 -37.63 -1.02
C GLY A 226 9.29 -36.62 -0.22
N VAL A 227 10.12 -35.86 -0.91
CA VAL A 227 10.94 -34.78 -0.34
C VAL A 227 10.13 -33.48 -0.35
N ILE A 228 9.82 -32.96 0.84
CA ILE A 228 9.05 -31.74 1.03
C ILE A 228 9.97 -30.58 1.43
N THR A 229 9.81 -29.42 0.80
CA THR A 229 10.47 -28.18 1.19
C THR A 229 9.47 -27.05 1.41
N VAL A 230 9.77 -26.15 2.34
CA VAL A 230 9.03 -24.90 2.59
C VAL A 230 10.01 -23.74 2.39
N ASP A 231 9.73 -22.87 1.42
CA ASP A 231 10.65 -21.80 0.97
C ASP A 231 12.08 -22.31 0.71
N GLY A 232 12.18 -23.52 0.14
CA GLY A 232 13.43 -24.19 -0.18
C GLY A 232 14.11 -24.91 0.99
N GLN A 233 13.62 -24.78 2.23
CA GLN A 233 14.13 -25.52 3.39
C GLN A 233 13.47 -26.90 3.49
N SER A 234 14.25 -27.96 3.69
CA SER A 234 13.72 -29.32 3.83
C SER A 234 12.91 -29.47 5.12
N VAL A 235 11.71 -30.04 5.03
CA VAL A 235 10.80 -30.27 6.15
C VAL A 235 10.28 -31.72 6.08
N LEU A 236 10.30 -32.44 7.20
CA LEU A 236 9.74 -33.79 7.28
C LEU A 236 8.20 -33.74 7.29
N SER A 237 7.55 -34.79 6.79
CA SER A 237 6.09 -34.94 6.91
C SER A 237 5.67 -34.82 8.38
N ASP A 238 4.55 -34.13 8.61
CA ASP A 238 3.94 -33.90 9.92
C ASP A 238 4.81 -33.13 10.92
N THR A 239 5.87 -32.47 10.44
CA THR A 239 6.76 -31.62 11.24
C THR A 239 6.65 -30.17 10.80
N ALA A 240 6.60 -29.25 11.77
CA ALA A 240 6.53 -27.82 11.48
C ALA A 240 7.86 -27.29 10.90
N SER A 241 7.76 -26.40 9.91
CA SER A 241 8.88 -25.62 9.39
C SER A 241 9.45 -24.68 10.48
N PRO A 242 10.66 -24.10 10.26
CA PRO A 242 11.07 -22.91 10.98
C PRO A 242 10.03 -21.76 10.86
N PRO A 243 9.97 -20.83 11.83
CA PRO A 243 9.06 -19.70 11.75
C PRO A 243 9.34 -18.78 10.55
N ILE A 244 8.29 -18.44 9.81
CA ILE A 244 8.29 -17.50 8.69
C ILE A 244 7.66 -16.20 9.19
N THR A 245 8.43 -15.12 9.20
CA THR A 245 8.00 -13.81 9.70
C THR A 245 6.94 -13.19 8.79
N LEU A 246 5.94 -12.55 9.39
CA LEU A 246 4.91 -11.79 8.68
C LEU A 246 4.98 -10.30 9.04
N ASP A 247 5.23 -9.48 8.03
CA ASP A 247 5.14 -8.02 8.13
C ASP A 247 3.68 -7.54 8.04
N PHE A 248 3.38 -6.43 8.72
CA PHE A 248 2.03 -5.88 8.72
C PHE A 248 1.61 -5.39 7.33
N GLY A 249 0.41 -5.77 6.90
CA GLY A 249 -0.19 -5.21 5.70
C GLY A 249 0.43 -5.70 4.38
N LEU A 250 1.58 -6.38 4.43
CA LEU A 250 2.26 -6.97 3.29
C LEU A 250 1.81 -8.42 3.10
N GLU A 251 1.67 -8.82 1.83
CA GLU A 251 1.38 -10.19 1.47
C GLU A 251 2.70 -10.98 1.44
N GLN A 252 2.78 -12.03 2.24
CA GLN A 252 3.88 -12.99 2.25
C GLN A 252 3.50 -14.17 1.35
N ILE A 253 4.40 -14.53 0.44
CA ILE A 253 4.27 -15.70 -0.42
C ILE A 253 5.15 -16.81 0.16
N ILE A 254 4.56 -17.97 0.41
CA ILE A 254 5.23 -19.17 0.93
C ILE A 254 5.05 -20.29 -0.08
N GLN A 255 6.14 -20.96 -0.46
CA GLN A 255 6.13 -22.07 -1.40
C GLN A 255 6.40 -23.40 -0.69
N VAL A 256 5.42 -24.30 -0.70
CA VAL A 256 5.58 -25.68 -0.23
C VAL A 256 5.75 -26.59 -1.45
N LYS A 257 6.95 -27.12 -1.67
CA LYS A 257 7.26 -27.97 -2.81
C LYS A 257 7.41 -29.43 -2.37
N VAL A 258 6.82 -30.36 -3.12
CA VAL A 258 7.00 -31.80 -2.94
C VAL A 258 7.63 -32.40 -4.20
N SER A 259 8.58 -33.32 -4.04
CA SER A 259 9.34 -33.93 -5.13
C SER A 259 9.72 -35.38 -4.84
N ASP A 260 9.90 -36.18 -5.89
CA ASP A 260 10.38 -37.56 -5.81
C ASP A 260 11.27 -37.90 -7.02
N VAL A 261 12.11 -38.92 -6.89
CA VAL A 261 13.12 -39.29 -7.90
C VAL A 261 12.43 -39.70 -9.20
N GLY A 262 12.73 -39.00 -10.29
CA GLY A 262 12.19 -39.29 -11.62
C GLY A 262 10.74 -38.82 -11.83
N GLN A 263 10.15 -38.09 -10.89
CA GLN A 263 8.78 -37.57 -10.98
C GLN A 263 8.77 -36.03 -11.06
N ALA A 264 7.76 -35.46 -11.73
CA ALA A 264 7.56 -34.02 -11.73
C ALA A 264 7.14 -33.53 -10.33
N SER A 265 7.81 -32.50 -9.82
CA SER A 265 7.50 -31.89 -8.52
C SER A 265 6.21 -31.06 -8.57
N LYS A 266 5.51 -30.97 -7.45
CA LYS A 266 4.35 -30.08 -7.26
C LYS A 266 4.67 -28.98 -6.25
N THR A 267 4.08 -27.80 -6.45
CA THR A 267 4.28 -26.64 -5.57
C THR A 267 2.94 -26.06 -5.16
N TYR A 268 2.72 -25.93 -3.86
CA TYR A 268 1.61 -25.23 -3.25
C TYR A 268 2.06 -23.81 -2.86
N THR A 269 1.36 -22.80 -3.37
CA THR A 269 1.64 -21.39 -3.12
C THR A 269 0.64 -20.86 -2.11
N ILE A 270 1.11 -20.33 -0.99
CA ILE A 270 0.29 -19.75 0.06
C ILE A 270 0.56 -18.25 0.10
N LYS A 271 -0.47 -17.43 -0.13
CA LYS A 271 -0.41 -15.97 -0.06
C LYS A 271 -1.14 -15.52 1.20
N ILE A 272 -0.37 -15.20 2.23
CA ILE A 272 -0.86 -14.90 3.57
C ILE A 272 -0.49 -13.47 3.96
N LYS A 273 -1.45 -12.74 4.51
CA LYS A 273 -1.27 -11.37 4.95
C LYS A 273 -1.61 -11.28 6.43
N ARG A 274 -0.67 -10.71 7.20
CA ARG A 274 -0.94 -10.36 8.60
C ARG A 274 -1.78 -9.10 8.62
N SER A 275 -2.94 -9.18 9.29
CA SER A 275 -3.84 -8.03 9.43
C SER A 275 -3.07 -6.84 10.02
N SER A 276 -3.17 -5.68 9.38
CA SER A 276 -2.66 -4.43 9.96
C SER A 276 -3.36 -4.22 11.30
N LEU A 277 -2.59 -3.85 12.34
CA LEU A 277 -3.19 -3.29 13.54
C LEU A 277 -3.86 -1.98 13.13
N ASP A 278 -5.16 -1.84 13.39
CA ASP A 278 -5.73 -0.50 13.45
C ASP A 278 -4.89 0.29 14.45
N PHE A 279 -4.39 1.43 13.99
CA PHE A 279 -3.57 2.29 14.84
C PHE A 279 -4.40 2.74 16.03
N TYR A 280 -3.95 2.45 17.24
CA TYR A 280 -4.50 3.03 18.46
C TYR A 280 -3.41 3.46 19.42
N GLY A 281 -3.73 4.45 20.23
CA GLY A 281 -2.86 5.02 21.24
C GLY A 281 -3.37 4.73 22.64
N LEU A 282 -2.45 4.72 23.61
CA LEU A 282 -2.75 4.78 25.04
C LEU A 282 -2.07 6.00 25.68
N GLY A 283 -2.52 6.38 26.87
CA GLY A 283 -1.97 7.49 27.64
C GLY A 283 -2.71 8.81 27.45
N GLY A 284 -2.53 9.74 28.39
CA GLY A 284 -3.28 10.99 28.43
C GLY A 284 -4.78 10.78 28.73
N ILE A 285 -5.55 11.87 28.66
CA ILE A 285 -7.01 11.84 28.78
C ILE A 285 -7.59 11.52 27.40
N ILE A 286 -8.35 10.42 27.30
CA ILE A 286 -8.95 9.96 26.06
C ILE A 286 -10.37 10.53 25.91
N SER A 287 -10.68 11.03 24.72
CA SER A 287 -12.00 11.52 24.34
C SER A 287 -12.27 11.20 22.87
N TYR A 288 -13.52 11.35 22.44
CA TYR A 288 -13.97 11.02 21.08
C TYR A 288 -14.72 12.20 20.47
N SER A 289 -14.52 12.44 19.17
CA SER A 289 -15.21 13.47 18.40
C SER A 289 -15.44 13.00 16.97
N GLY A 290 -16.68 12.63 16.65
CA GLY A 290 -16.99 11.97 15.38
C GLY A 290 -16.22 10.66 15.27
N ASP A 291 -15.54 10.45 14.14
CA ASP A 291 -14.75 9.24 13.87
C ASP A 291 -13.32 9.30 14.46
N TYR A 292 -13.02 10.24 15.36
CA TYR A 292 -11.66 10.45 15.87
C TYR A 292 -11.52 10.16 17.36
N THR A 293 -10.42 9.51 17.71
CA THR A 293 -9.91 9.36 19.08
C THR A 293 -8.90 10.48 19.37
N ILE A 294 -9.04 11.14 20.52
CA ILE A 294 -8.23 12.28 20.94
C ILE A 294 -7.60 12.00 22.29
N HIS A 295 -6.28 12.13 22.37
CA HIS A 295 -5.49 12.03 23.59
C HIS A 295 -5.01 13.41 24.00
N THR A 296 -5.32 13.83 25.23
CA THR A 296 -4.94 15.13 25.78
C THR A 296 -4.01 14.97 26.97
N PHE A 297 -2.83 15.58 26.88
CA PHE A 297 -1.83 15.63 27.94
C PHE A 297 -1.79 17.04 28.53
N LYS A 298 -2.29 17.17 29.76
CA LYS A 298 -2.22 18.39 30.60
C LYS A 298 -0.95 18.44 31.47
N SER A 299 -0.21 17.33 31.49
CA SER A 299 1.08 17.16 32.16
C SER A 299 1.93 16.18 31.33
N SER A 300 3.24 16.19 31.51
CA SER A 300 4.15 15.25 30.82
C SER A 300 3.77 13.79 31.08
N GLY A 301 4.01 12.93 30.09
CA GLY A 301 3.64 11.53 30.14
C GLY A 301 4.12 10.76 28.92
N ILE A 302 3.54 9.58 28.70
CA ILE A 302 3.86 8.71 27.57
C ILE A 302 2.60 8.52 26.73
N PHE A 303 2.75 8.68 25.42
CA PHE A 303 1.78 8.22 24.42
C PHE A 303 2.29 6.91 23.82
N SER A 304 1.64 5.80 24.14
CA SER A 304 2.03 4.49 23.64
C SER A 304 1.29 4.21 22.32
N ALA A 305 2.00 4.30 21.21
CA ALA A 305 1.48 3.99 19.89
C ALA A 305 1.52 2.48 19.63
N ILE A 306 0.35 1.86 19.42
CA ILE A 306 0.25 0.46 19.03
C ILE A 306 -0.06 0.40 17.53
N GLY A 307 0.85 -0.20 16.76
CA GLY A 307 0.78 -0.20 15.30
C GLY A 307 1.40 1.06 14.67
N GLN A 308 1.22 1.22 13.35
CA GLN A 308 1.69 2.38 12.60
C GLN A 308 0.50 3.10 12.00
N GLY A 309 0.54 4.44 11.96
CA GLY A 309 -0.59 5.23 11.51
C GLY A 309 -0.26 6.68 11.16
N ARG A 310 -1.33 7.46 10.97
CA ARG A 310 -1.26 8.91 10.77
C ARG A 310 -1.97 9.61 11.92
N ILE A 311 -1.36 10.67 12.43
CA ILE A 311 -1.89 11.48 13.51
C ILE A 311 -1.86 12.96 13.15
N ASP A 312 -2.82 13.71 13.69
CA ASP A 312 -2.70 15.15 13.86
C ASP A 312 -2.26 15.40 15.31
N PHE A 313 -1.43 16.41 15.55
CA PHE A 313 -1.14 16.83 16.92
C PHE A 313 -0.92 18.33 17.07
N LEU A 314 -1.27 18.82 18.24
CA LEU A 314 -1.09 20.19 18.70
C LEU A 314 -0.15 20.19 19.91
N ILE A 315 0.84 21.06 19.87
CA ILE A 315 1.76 21.33 20.98
C ILE A 315 1.62 22.80 21.36
N VAL A 316 1.33 23.06 22.62
CA VAL A 316 1.35 24.38 23.24
C VAL A 316 2.34 24.37 24.39
N ALA A 317 3.29 25.30 24.38
CA ALA A 317 4.26 25.45 25.46
C ALA A 317 3.67 26.17 26.68
N GLY A 318 4.39 26.16 27.81
CA GLY A 318 4.01 26.99 28.96
C GLY A 318 4.16 28.48 28.65
N GLY A 319 3.24 29.30 29.17
CA GLY A 319 3.34 30.76 29.08
C GLY A 319 4.31 31.34 30.12
N GLY A 320 4.86 32.50 29.83
CA GLY A 320 5.67 33.28 30.76
C GLY A 320 4.81 33.94 31.83
N ALA A 321 5.40 34.20 32.98
CA ALA A 321 4.80 34.94 34.08
C ALA A 321 4.82 36.45 33.83
N GLY A 322 3.97 37.20 34.53
CA GLY A 322 4.04 38.65 34.53
C GLY A 322 5.25 39.19 35.30
N GLY A 323 5.68 40.41 34.96
CA GLY A 323 6.76 41.10 35.66
C GLY A 323 6.31 41.71 37.00
N PHE A 324 7.26 41.85 37.93
CA PHE A 324 7.08 42.49 39.24
C PHE A 324 6.88 44.02 39.15
N GLY A 325 6.06 44.57 40.05
CA GLY A 325 5.72 45.99 40.11
C GLY A 325 4.82 46.36 38.95
N SER A 326 4.96 47.55 38.35
CA SER A 326 4.24 47.91 37.11
C SER A 326 4.89 47.21 35.90
N GLY A 327 4.99 45.89 36.02
CA GLY A 327 5.69 45.01 35.11
C GLY A 327 4.88 44.70 33.87
N GLY A 328 5.56 44.25 32.83
CA GLY A 328 4.90 43.82 31.61
C GLY A 328 4.18 42.48 31.80
N GLY A 329 3.20 42.23 30.95
CA GLY A 329 2.54 40.92 30.89
C GLY A 329 3.48 39.84 30.35
N GLY A 330 3.33 38.60 30.83
CA GLY A 330 4.06 37.45 30.31
C GLY A 330 3.63 37.11 28.88
N GLY A 331 4.58 36.64 28.06
CA GLY A 331 4.32 36.16 26.71
C GLY A 331 3.65 34.79 26.75
N ALA A 332 2.79 34.52 25.78
CA ALA A 332 2.22 33.18 25.58
C ALA A 332 3.29 32.15 25.16
N GLY A 333 3.04 30.88 25.47
CA GLY A 333 3.82 29.76 24.96
C GLY A 333 3.64 29.59 23.44
N GLY A 334 4.63 28.98 22.80
CA GLY A 334 4.61 28.66 21.38
C GLY A 334 3.47 27.71 21.01
N PHE A 335 2.94 27.87 19.80
CA PHE A 335 1.86 27.03 19.23
C PHE A 335 2.36 26.30 17.97
N ILE A 336 2.27 24.97 17.97
CA ILE A 336 2.60 24.14 16.81
C ILE A 336 1.45 23.20 16.53
N HIS A 337 0.91 23.22 15.31
CA HIS A 337 -0.10 22.28 14.83
C HIS A 337 0.44 21.53 13.61
N VAL A 338 0.51 20.21 13.71
CA VAL A 338 0.98 19.32 12.66
C VAL A 338 -0.16 18.39 12.26
N VAL A 339 -0.40 18.28 10.96
CA VAL A 339 -1.45 17.42 10.39
C VAL A 339 -0.85 16.26 9.63
N ASN A 340 -1.53 15.11 9.63
CA ASN A 340 -1.19 13.93 8.85
C ASN A 340 0.26 13.42 9.03
N SER A 341 0.79 13.51 10.25
CA SER A 341 2.13 13.05 10.59
C SER A 341 2.18 11.52 10.71
N SER A 342 3.19 10.89 10.13
CA SER A 342 3.41 9.44 10.30
C SER A 342 3.93 9.13 11.70
N ILE A 343 3.37 8.09 12.33
CA ILE A 343 3.84 7.59 13.62
C ILE A 343 4.12 6.10 13.56
N THR A 344 5.24 5.70 14.15
CA THR A 344 5.63 4.30 14.32
C THR A 344 5.22 3.78 15.69
N SER A 345 5.05 2.47 15.80
CA SER A 345 4.74 1.81 17.07
C SER A 345 5.79 2.12 18.15
N GLY A 346 5.38 2.02 19.41
CA GLY A 346 6.21 2.19 20.59
C GLY A 346 5.89 3.46 21.37
N ASP A 347 6.51 3.57 22.53
CA ASP A 347 6.30 4.67 23.45
C ASP A 347 6.91 5.97 22.92
N LYS A 348 6.10 7.04 22.91
CA LYS A 348 6.52 8.40 22.58
C LYS A 348 6.42 9.26 23.83
N ILE A 349 7.52 9.89 24.20
CA ILE A 349 7.54 10.83 25.33
C ILE A 349 6.77 12.08 24.93
N VAL A 350 5.84 12.49 25.78
CA VAL A 350 5.12 13.74 25.69
C VAL A 350 5.61 14.65 26.82
N THR A 351 6.22 15.77 26.48
CA THR A 351 6.63 16.78 27.46
C THR A 351 5.67 17.95 27.40
N VAL A 352 5.04 18.27 28.52
CA VAL A 352 4.21 19.47 28.68
C VAL A 352 4.95 20.48 29.53
N GLY A 353 5.25 21.64 28.95
CA GLY A 353 5.94 22.72 29.63
C GLY A 353 5.06 23.37 30.70
N MET A 354 5.62 23.57 31.89
CA MET A 354 4.99 24.35 32.94
C MET A 354 5.00 25.84 32.59
N GLY A 355 4.02 26.58 33.10
CA GLY A 355 4.06 28.04 33.05
C GLY A 355 5.13 28.61 33.97
N GLY A 356 5.59 29.82 33.69
CA GLY A 356 6.55 30.52 34.53
C GLY A 356 5.92 30.99 35.85
N THR A 357 6.74 31.14 36.90
CA THR A 357 6.28 31.62 38.22
C THR A 357 6.36 33.15 38.32
N GLY A 358 5.32 33.82 38.82
CA GLY A 358 5.22 35.29 38.83
C GLY A 358 5.97 36.02 39.94
N ASN A 359 6.50 35.30 40.93
CA ASN A 359 7.27 35.86 42.05
C ASN A 359 8.79 35.73 41.88
N VAL A 360 9.26 35.25 40.73
CA VAL A 360 10.70 35.15 40.41
C VAL A 360 11.11 36.20 39.39
N PHE A 361 12.39 36.56 39.39
CA PHE A 361 12.94 37.50 38.42
C PHE A 361 12.92 36.86 37.03
N TYR A 362 11.96 37.28 36.21
CA TYR A 362 11.58 36.65 34.94
C TYR A 362 11.19 35.17 35.07
N GLY A 363 9.89 34.91 35.22
CA GLY A 363 9.35 33.55 35.10
C GLY A 363 9.11 33.19 33.65
N ASP A 364 10.09 32.66 32.93
CA ASP A 364 9.85 32.12 31.58
C ASP A 364 9.03 30.83 31.65
N GLY A 365 8.17 30.62 30.65
CA GLY A 365 7.49 29.35 30.45
C GLY A 365 8.48 28.27 29.98
N GLN A 366 8.15 27.02 30.25
CA GLN A 366 8.94 25.88 29.78
C GLN A 366 8.43 25.37 28.42
N ASN A 367 9.32 24.72 27.67
CA ASN A 367 9.01 24.15 26.37
C ASN A 367 8.09 22.91 26.50
N SER A 368 7.24 22.70 25.50
CA SER A 368 6.53 21.44 25.30
C SER A 368 7.09 20.73 24.07
N ASN A 369 7.23 19.40 24.14
CA ASN A 369 7.81 18.61 23.06
C ASN A 369 6.96 17.37 22.77
N PHE A 370 6.83 17.04 21.49
CA PHE A 370 6.29 15.77 21.04
C PHE A 370 6.91 15.39 19.69
N LEU A 371 7.37 14.14 19.58
CA LEU A 371 8.22 13.69 18.48
C LEU A 371 9.44 14.63 18.32
N ASN A 372 9.69 15.13 17.11
CA ASN A 372 10.81 16.04 16.82
C ASN A 372 10.41 17.53 16.87
N TYR A 373 9.22 17.85 17.38
CA TYR A 373 8.70 19.22 17.42
C TYR A 373 8.77 19.79 18.83
N THR A 374 9.30 21.00 18.92
CA THR A 374 9.49 21.75 20.17
C THR A 374 8.76 23.08 20.09
N ALA A 375 7.71 23.24 20.90
CA ALA A 375 7.10 24.54 21.13
C ALA A 375 7.87 25.25 22.25
N VAL A 376 8.33 26.47 21.98
CA VAL A 376 9.16 27.25 22.90
C VAL A 376 8.29 27.94 23.94
N GLY A 377 8.69 27.87 25.21
CA GLY A 377 8.00 28.54 26.31
C GLY A 377 7.95 30.06 26.16
N GLY A 378 6.91 30.69 26.70
CA GLY A 378 6.70 32.13 26.61
C GLY A 378 7.71 32.92 27.44
N GLY A 379 8.09 34.10 26.96
CA GLY A 379 9.03 34.96 27.68
C GLY A 379 8.38 35.62 28.90
N GLY A 380 9.10 35.68 30.02
CA GLY A 380 8.67 36.37 31.23
C GLY A 380 8.53 37.89 31.01
N GLY A 381 7.50 38.48 31.62
CA GLY A 381 7.28 39.92 31.59
C GLY A 381 8.41 40.68 32.28
N GLY A 382 8.76 41.84 31.72
CA GLY A 382 9.78 42.71 32.28
C GLY A 382 9.33 43.28 33.63
N PRO A 383 10.13 43.18 34.70
CA PRO A 383 9.86 43.93 35.91
C PRO A 383 10.11 45.42 35.66
N ASN A 384 9.88 46.26 36.69
CA ASN A 384 10.13 47.71 36.65
C ASN A 384 11.43 48.07 35.90
N TYR A 385 11.34 49.01 34.96
CA TYR A 385 12.46 49.53 34.16
C TYR A 385 13.19 48.53 33.24
N LEU A 386 12.74 47.28 33.14
CA LEU A 386 13.36 46.27 32.29
C LEU A 386 12.43 45.79 31.17
N VAL A 387 13.05 45.30 30.10
CA VAL A 387 12.36 44.69 28.96
C VAL A 387 11.90 43.27 29.30
N GLY A 388 10.82 42.83 28.66
CA GLY A 388 10.42 41.42 28.74
C GLY A 388 11.45 40.50 28.09
N ARG A 389 11.41 39.21 28.44
CA ARG A 389 12.28 38.20 27.82
C ARG A 389 11.71 37.68 26.50
N PHE A 390 12.62 37.20 25.67
CA PHE A 390 12.30 36.46 24.46
C PHE A 390 11.73 35.08 24.82
N GLY A 391 10.81 34.59 24.00
CA GLY A 391 10.24 33.25 24.12
C GLY A 391 9.43 32.88 22.87
N GLY A 392 8.62 31.83 22.95
CA GLY A 392 7.66 31.48 21.89
C GLY A 392 6.85 32.70 21.47
N SER A 393 6.27 33.40 22.45
CA SER A 393 5.89 34.82 22.35
C SER A 393 6.72 35.66 23.32
N GLY A 394 6.99 36.91 22.96
CA GLY A 394 7.78 37.84 23.77
C GLY A 394 7.00 38.38 24.98
N GLY A 395 7.68 38.54 26.11
CA GLY A 395 7.15 39.24 27.27
C GLY A 395 6.99 40.74 27.03
N GLY A 396 5.97 41.36 27.63
CA GLY A 396 5.84 42.81 27.65
C GLY A 396 6.94 43.44 28.50
N SER A 397 7.39 44.64 28.14
CA SER A 397 8.33 45.39 28.97
C SER A 397 7.62 45.95 30.21
N GLY A 398 8.32 46.02 31.34
CA GLY A 398 7.86 46.85 32.45
C GLY A 398 7.86 48.32 32.05
N TYR A 399 7.41 49.21 32.94
CA TYR A 399 7.43 50.64 32.65
C TYR A 399 8.87 51.15 32.44
N SER A 400 9.27 51.23 31.18
CA SER A 400 10.65 51.51 30.75
C SER A 400 10.61 52.16 29.37
N ASN A 401 11.65 52.92 29.01
CA ASN A 401 11.82 53.49 27.66
C ASN A 401 12.51 52.51 26.69
N TYR A 402 12.69 51.25 27.08
CA TYR A 402 13.45 50.27 26.31
C TYR A 402 12.53 49.44 25.39
N GLY A 403 13.11 48.92 24.30
CA GLY A 403 12.41 48.29 23.18
C GLY A 403 11.59 47.04 23.50
N MET A 404 10.96 46.49 22.46
CA MET A 404 10.09 45.31 22.52
C MET A 404 10.91 44.02 22.61
N SER A 405 10.36 43.00 23.28
CA SER A 405 10.92 41.65 23.24
C SER A 405 10.37 40.88 22.03
N SER A 406 11.26 40.21 21.32
CA SER A 406 11.00 39.44 20.10
C SER A 406 10.44 38.05 20.41
N SER A 407 9.79 37.46 19.42
CA SER A 407 9.24 36.11 19.43
C SER A 407 10.02 35.15 18.53
N VAL A 408 9.84 33.84 18.76
CA VAL A 408 10.32 32.83 17.81
C VAL A 408 9.42 32.88 16.56
N ILE A 409 10.02 33.14 15.39
CA ILE A 409 9.30 33.23 14.11
C ILE A 409 8.43 31.99 13.91
N GLY A 410 7.13 32.22 13.71
CA GLY A 410 6.14 31.17 13.43
C GLY A 410 5.55 30.46 14.66
N GLN A 411 5.95 30.80 15.89
CA GLN A 411 5.37 30.21 17.11
C GLN A 411 4.58 31.19 18.00
N GLY A 412 4.76 32.50 17.80
CA GLY A 412 4.10 33.52 18.61
C GLY A 412 4.32 34.93 18.07
N SER A 413 4.06 35.93 18.92
CA SER A 413 4.21 37.35 18.58
C SER A 413 5.00 38.11 19.64
N ASP A 414 5.47 39.30 19.28
CA ASP A 414 6.29 40.15 20.14
C ASP A 414 5.49 40.77 21.30
N GLY A 415 6.20 41.13 22.37
CA GLY A 415 5.63 41.86 23.50
C GLY A 415 5.51 43.36 23.23
N GLY A 416 4.60 44.02 23.95
CA GLY A 416 4.39 45.47 23.90
C GLY A 416 5.37 46.25 24.78
N MET A 417 5.54 47.54 24.47
CA MET A 417 6.37 48.45 25.26
C MET A 417 5.62 49.03 26.47
N GLY A 418 6.31 49.14 27.61
CA GLY A 418 5.84 49.89 28.77
C GLY A 418 6.03 51.40 28.59
N ASN A 419 5.53 52.19 29.55
CA ASN A 419 5.61 53.65 29.53
C ASN A 419 5.99 54.18 30.92
N PRO A 420 7.17 54.82 31.05
CA PRO A 420 7.68 55.23 32.34
C PRO A 420 7.03 56.48 32.93
N LEU A 421 6.34 57.30 32.13
CA LEU A 421 5.69 58.53 32.63
C LEU A 421 4.52 58.26 33.57
N TYR A 422 3.97 57.04 33.56
CA TYR A 422 2.77 56.68 34.32
C TYR A 422 2.84 55.34 35.03
N ASN A 423 4.03 54.74 35.15
CA ASN A 423 4.26 53.42 35.74
C ASN A 423 3.33 52.35 35.13
N ARG A 424 3.41 52.14 33.80
CA ARG A 424 2.58 51.19 33.05
C ARG A 424 3.43 50.17 32.31
N GLY A 425 3.13 48.89 32.50
CA GLY A 425 3.74 47.80 31.73
C GLY A 425 3.09 47.62 30.36
N GLY A 426 3.86 47.10 29.41
CA GLY A 426 3.36 46.65 28.11
C GLY A 426 2.70 45.28 28.22
N GLY A 427 1.79 44.97 27.28
CA GLY A 427 1.17 43.65 27.20
C GLY A 427 2.13 42.58 26.69
N GLY A 428 1.98 41.33 27.12
CA GLY A 428 2.71 40.20 26.55
C GLY A 428 2.19 39.82 25.16
N GLY A 429 3.07 39.28 24.32
CA GLY A 429 2.70 38.76 23.01
C GLY A 429 1.78 37.53 23.12
N GLY A 430 0.78 37.44 22.25
CA GLY A 430 -0.06 36.26 22.09
C GLY A 430 0.33 35.44 20.86
N GLY A 431 -0.39 34.35 20.61
CA GLY A 431 -0.13 33.49 19.45
C GLY A 431 -0.45 34.15 18.10
N LYS A 432 -1.43 35.06 18.03
CA LYS A 432 -1.86 35.72 16.77
C LYS A 432 -1.47 37.18 16.64
N GLN A 433 -1.26 37.86 17.77
CA GLN A 433 -1.07 39.30 17.78
C GLN A 433 -0.05 39.68 18.84
N ARG A 434 0.74 40.70 18.52
CA ARG A 434 1.63 41.36 19.48
C ARG A 434 0.87 41.91 20.68
N GLY A 435 1.53 42.00 21.82
CA GLY A 435 1.04 42.75 22.96
C GLY A 435 0.97 44.25 22.66
N GLU A 436 0.00 44.94 23.25
CA GLU A 436 -0.15 46.38 23.02
C GLU A 436 0.89 47.18 23.81
N SER A 437 1.44 48.22 23.16
CA SER A 437 2.26 49.24 23.80
C SER A 437 1.38 50.26 24.51
N SER A 438 1.87 50.79 25.64
CA SER A 438 1.02 51.47 26.64
C SER A 438 0.62 52.92 26.33
N SER A 439 -0.69 53.13 26.06
CA SER A 439 -1.44 54.36 26.40
C SER A 439 -2.21 54.22 27.73
N SER A 440 -2.35 52.98 28.24
CA SER A 440 -2.78 52.48 29.56
C SER A 440 -1.95 51.21 29.88
N GLY A 441 -2.24 50.40 30.90
CA GLY A 441 -1.58 49.08 30.99
C GLY A 441 -1.82 48.31 29.69
N GLY A 442 -0.77 47.84 29.02
CA GLY A 442 -0.90 47.29 27.67
C GLY A 442 -1.69 45.98 27.65
N SER A 443 -2.68 45.85 26.76
CA SER A 443 -3.43 44.60 26.63
C SER A 443 -2.55 43.47 26.09
N GLY A 444 -2.76 42.25 26.60
CA GLY A 444 -2.12 41.05 26.09
C GLY A 444 -2.57 40.73 24.66
N GLY A 445 -1.64 40.19 23.87
CA GLY A 445 -1.91 39.78 22.50
C GLY A 445 -2.92 38.64 22.40
N LYS A 446 -3.68 38.60 21.31
CA LYS A 446 -4.73 37.59 21.08
C LYS A 446 -4.15 36.19 20.83
N GLY A 447 -4.83 35.17 21.35
CA GLY A 447 -4.49 33.77 21.17
C GLY A 447 -4.93 33.15 19.85
N ILE A 448 -4.57 31.88 19.65
CA ILE A 448 -4.88 31.06 18.48
C ILE A 448 -6.05 30.13 18.79
N ALA A 449 -6.96 29.97 17.83
CA ALA A 449 -8.10 29.06 17.96
C ALA A 449 -7.79 27.72 17.28
N SER A 450 -8.18 26.61 17.90
CA SER A 450 -7.99 25.25 17.38
C SER A 450 -9.22 24.37 17.64
N TYR A 451 -9.51 23.48 16.70
CA TYR A 451 -10.58 22.47 16.78
C TYR A 451 -10.04 21.07 17.14
N MET A 452 -8.79 20.96 17.61
CA MET A 452 -8.12 19.67 17.83
C MET A 452 -8.81 18.77 18.86
N THR A 453 -9.59 19.33 19.78
CA THR A 453 -10.36 18.60 20.79
C THR A 453 -11.79 18.28 20.37
N GLY A 454 -12.17 18.59 19.12
CA GLY A 454 -13.55 18.44 18.63
C GLY A 454 -14.47 19.63 18.93
N GLN A 455 -13.99 20.60 19.71
CA GLN A 455 -14.65 21.88 19.99
C GLN A 455 -13.66 23.02 19.77
N LEU A 456 -14.18 24.24 19.56
CA LEU A 456 -13.34 25.42 19.42
C LEU A 456 -12.73 25.79 20.78
N VAL A 457 -11.40 25.72 20.89
CA VAL A 457 -10.64 26.17 22.07
C VAL A 457 -9.63 27.22 21.66
N LEU A 458 -9.48 28.27 22.47
CA LEU A 458 -8.43 29.27 22.30
C LEU A 458 -7.24 28.99 23.22
N TYR A 459 -6.05 29.14 22.66
CA TYR A 459 -4.76 28.94 23.31
C TYR A 459 -3.87 30.17 23.14
N CYS A 460 -2.82 30.29 23.94
CA CYS A 460 -1.73 31.24 23.76
C CYS A 460 -2.16 32.72 23.83
N GLY A 461 -3.02 33.09 24.77
CA GLY A 461 -3.33 34.50 25.06
C GLY A 461 -2.21 35.17 25.85
N GLY A 462 -1.75 36.35 25.45
CA GLY A 462 -0.71 37.10 26.16
C GLY A 462 -1.22 37.72 27.47
N GLY A 463 -0.34 37.97 28.42
CA GLY A 463 -0.69 38.63 29.68
C GLY A 463 -0.91 40.15 29.53
N GLY A 464 -1.80 40.73 30.33
CA GLY A 464 -1.99 42.16 30.42
C GLY A 464 -0.89 42.85 31.24
N GLY A 465 -0.49 44.04 30.83
CA GLY A 465 0.51 44.86 31.51
C GLY A 465 0.01 45.42 32.84
N GLY A 466 0.92 45.42 33.80
CA GLY A 466 0.74 45.98 35.13
C GLY A 466 0.56 47.49 35.15
N SER A 467 -0.06 48.01 36.22
CA SER A 467 -0.37 49.43 36.29
C SER A 467 -0.32 50.01 37.70
N PHE A 468 -0.15 51.34 37.75
CA PHE A 468 -0.31 52.10 38.97
C PHE A 468 -1.78 52.15 39.40
N LYS A 469 -2.06 52.21 40.71
CA LYS A 469 -3.42 52.14 41.29
C LYS A 469 -4.45 53.15 40.76
N THR A 470 -4.02 54.26 40.15
CA THR A 470 -4.92 55.29 39.59
C THR A 470 -5.20 55.08 38.11
N THR A 471 -4.65 54.04 37.49
CA THR A 471 -4.72 53.80 36.05
C THR A 471 -5.37 52.45 35.73
N THR A 472 -5.72 52.22 34.47
CA THR A 472 -6.33 50.97 34.02
C THR A 472 -5.24 49.95 33.70
N PRO A 473 -5.28 48.73 34.27
CA PRO A 473 -4.38 47.65 33.91
C PRO A 473 -4.73 47.09 32.53
N GLY A 474 -3.77 46.41 31.90
CA GLY A 474 -4.01 45.69 30.66
C GLY A 474 -4.89 44.48 30.88
N VAL A 475 -5.81 44.23 29.96
CA VAL A 475 -6.57 42.97 29.91
C VAL A 475 -5.70 41.87 29.31
N GLY A 476 -5.83 40.64 29.81
CA GLY A 476 -5.22 39.47 29.19
C GLY A 476 -5.85 39.17 27.83
N GLY A 477 -5.06 38.59 26.94
CA GLY A 477 -5.53 38.16 25.63
C GLY A 477 -6.41 36.91 25.70
N ASP A 478 -7.34 36.80 24.75
CA ASP A 478 -8.18 35.61 24.60
C ASP A 478 -7.29 34.37 24.41
N GLY A 479 -7.66 33.23 25.00
CA GLY A 479 -6.78 32.05 25.08
C GLY A 479 -5.99 31.95 26.38
N GLY A 480 -6.53 32.51 27.47
CA GLY A 480 -6.10 32.24 28.83
C GLY A 480 -5.12 33.24 29.44
N GLY A 481 -4.88 34.40 28.82
CA GLY A 481 -3.99 35.43 29.36
C GLY A 481 -4.52 36.03 30.67
N GLY A 482 -3.62 36.29 31.62
CA GLY A 482 -3.94 36.93 32.89
C GLY A 482 -4.02 38.46 32.77
N ASN A 483 -4.99 39.09 33.44
CA ASN A 483 -5.08 40.55 33.52
C ASN A 483 -3.96 41.16 34.38
N GLY A 484 -3.50 42.35 34.02
CA GLY A 484 -2.53 43.11 34.83
C GLY A 484 -3.10 43.57 36.17
N GLY A 485 -2.22 43.80 37.14
CA GLY A 485 -2.55 44.32 38.47
C GLY A 485 -2.75 45.83 38.48
N LYS A 486 -3.64 46.31 39.37
CA LYS A 486 -3.91 47.73 39.61
C LYS A 486 -3.56 48.07 41.06
N GLY A 487 -2.27 48.25 41.34
CA GLY A 487 -1.79 48.29 42.74
C GLY A 487 -2.08 46.99 43.50
N THR A 488 -2.05 45.86 42.80
CA THR A 488 -2.30 44.50 43.32
C THR A 488 -1.41 43.51 42.56
N LYS A 489 -1.37 42.24 42.99
CA LYS A 489 -0.78 41.15 42.20
C LYS A 489 -1.45 41.08 40.82
N GLY A 490 -0.68 40.73 39.79
CA GLY A 490 -1.22 40.35 38.49
C GLY A 490 -1.99 39.03 38.56
N PHE A 491 -2.97 38.85 37.66
CA PHE A 491 -3.74 37.61 37.61
C PHE A 491 -2.93 36.52 36.91
N SER A 492 -2.94 35.30 37.46
CA SER A 492 -2.35 34.15 36.78
C SER A 492 -3.14 33.79 35.53
N ALA A 493 -2.44 33.27 34.53
CA ALA A 493 -3.06 32.75 33.32
C ALA A 493 -3.81 31.44 33.59
N THR A 494 -4.69 31.09 32.65
CA THR A 494 -5.48 29.86 32.70
C THR A 494 -4.57 28.66 32.42
N PRO A 495 -4.52 27.63 33.30
CA PRO A 495 -3.72 26.44 33.05
C PRO A 495 -4.12 25.69 31.78
N ASN A 496 -3.17 25.00 31.14
CA ASN A 496 -3.34 24.20 29.92
C ASN A 496 -3.76 24.99 28.67
N THR A 497 -3.47 26.29 28.68
CA THR A 497 -3.72 27.19 27.54
C THR A 497 -2.43 27.74 26.94
N GLY A 498 -1.30 27.63 27.66
CA GLY A 498 -0.07 28.36 27.33
C GLY A 498 -0.19 29.88 27.48
N GLY A 499 -1.24 30.38 28.15
CA GLY A 499 -1.45 31.82 28.34
C GLY A 499 -0.38 32.47 29.23
N GLY A 500 -0.09 33.75 28.98
CA GLY A 500 0.87 34.54 29.76
C GLY A 500 0.24 35.18 31.00
N GLY A 501 0.97 35.21 32.12
CA GLY A 501 0.52 35.82 33.37
C GLY A 501 0.47 37.36 33.30
N GLY A 502 -0.46 37.98 34.02
CA GLY A 502 -0.56 39.43 34.05
C GLY A 502 0.56 40.09 34.86
N GLY A 503 1.04 41.26 34.44
CA GLY A 503 2.04 42.02 35.20
C GLY A 503 1.50 42.50 36.55
N GLY A 504 2.37 42.68 37.54
CA GLY A 504 2.01 43.20 38.86
C GLY A 504 1.48 44.65 38.82
N GLY A 505 1.10 45.19 39.97
CA GLY A 505 0.75 46.60 40.10
C GLY A 505 1.65 47.35 41.08
N VAL A 506 1.46 48.66 41.15
CA VAL A 506 2.06 49.51 42.19
C VAL A 506 1.01 50.41 42.82
N ASP A 507 0.96 50.46 44.16
CA ASP A 507 0.00 51.29 44.92
C ASP A 507 0.59 52.61 45.45
N GLY A 508 1.87 52.87 45.14
CA GLY A 508 2.63 54.05 45.57
C GLY A 508 3.54 53.80 46.77
N ARG A 509 3.42 52.65 47.45
CA ARG A 509 4.32 52.24 48.54
C ARG A 509 4.85 50.83 48.37
N THR A 510 4.09 49.98 47.70
CA THR A 510 4.39 48.57 47.48
C THR A 510 4.31 48.22 46.00
N SER A 511 5.21 47.34 45.57
CA SER A 511 5.19 46.71 44.26
C SER A 511 4.77 45.25 44.45
N PHE A 512 3.87 44.77 43.59
CA PHE A 512 3.32 43.43 43.70
C PHE A 512 3.87 42.51 42.62
N ASP A 513 3.84 41.20 42.90
CA ASP A 513 4.27 40.17 41.97
C ASP A 513 3.38 40.10 40.72
N GLY A 514 3.93 39.53 39.65
CA GLY A 514 3.16 39.13 38.50
C GLY A 514 2.30 37.89 38.78
N GLY A 515 1.35 37.64 37.89
CA GLY A 515 0.64 36.37 37.82
C GLY A 515 1.51 35.28 37.19
N ASP A 516 1.24 34.04 37.56
CA ASP A 516 1.92 32.88 36.97
C ASP A 516 1.45 32.65 35.53
N GLY A 517 2.33 32.09 34.69
CA GLY A 517 1.98 31.64 33.35
C GLY A 517 1.14 30.36 33.38
N GLY A 518 0.34 30.14 32.34
CA GLY A 518 -0.44 28.93 32.16
C GLY A 518 0.45 27.79 31.67
N SER A 519 0.23 26.58 32.18
CA SER A 519 0.88 25.39 31.62
C SER A 519 0.52 25.19 30.14
N GLY A 520 1.40 24.51 29.43
CA GLY A 520 1.17 24.03 28.07
C GLY A 520 0.17 22.88 28.01
N ILE A 521 -0.01 22.35 26.82
CA ILE A 521 -0.86 21.18 26.54
C ILE A 521 -0.37 20.49 25.28
N VAL A 522 -0.47 19.16 25.22
CA VAL A 522 -0.26 18.39 23.99
C VAL A 522 -1.51 17.60 23.69
N THR A 523 -2.01 17.70 22.46
CA THR A 523 -3.20 16.96 21.99
C THR A 523 -2.84 16.15 20.77
N ILE A 524 -3.19 14.87 20.75
CA ILE A 524 -2.95 13.94 19.64
C ILE A 524 -4.29 13.39 19.18
N LYS A 525 -4.55 13.37 17.87
CA LYS A 525 -5.83 12.98 17.27
C LYS A 525 -5.59 12.02 16.10
N TYR A 526 -6.38 10.95 16.03
CA TYR A 526 -6.33 9.97 14.94
C TYR A 526 -7.69 9.32 14.71
N LEU A 527 -7.88 8.70 13.55
CA LEU A 527 -9.12 8.02 13.19
C LEU A 527 -9.33 6.80 14.09
N THR A 528 -10.49 6.68 14.71
CA THR A 528 -10.84 5.57 15.61
C THR A 528 -10.87 4.24 14.84
N PRO A 529 -10.17 3.19 15.33
CA PRO A 529 -10.32 1.80 14.85
C PRO A 529 -11.79 1.37 14.76
N LYS A 530 -12.17 0.58 13.75
CA LYS A 530 -13.56 0.11 13.58
C LYS A 530 -13.77 -1.31 14.02
#